data_AF-A0A9K3I0M9-F1
#
_entry.id   AF-A0A9K3I0M9-F1
#
_cell.length_a   1.000
_cell.length_b   1.000
_cell.length_c   1.000
_cell.angle_alpha   90.00
_cell.angle_beta   90.00
_cell.angle_gamma   90.00
#
_symmetry.space_group_name_H-M   'P 1'
#
loop_
_entity.id
_entity.type
_entity.pdbx_description
1 polymer ?
#
loop_
_entity_poly.entity_id
_entity_poly.type
_entity_poly.pdbx_seq_one_letter_code
_entity_poly.pdbx_strand_id
1 'polypeptide(L)'
;MMILGVKVPIAILGAEFDEFSPPELVKEFEAALVANEVYHFVKIYPGVGHGWAIRYNDDNPTEVKSAKEAQQDLVDWFGKTFKDLTLLENCYYSHVNSRGKSVGKCSL
;
A
#
# COMPACT_ATOMS: atom_id res chain seq x y z
N MET A 1 -3.37 16.08 8.43
CA MET A 1 -2.04 15.44 8.56
C MET A 1 -1.44 15.39 7.16
N MET A 2 -0.34 16.11 6.89
CA MET A 2 0.32 16.04 5.57
C MET A 2 1.32 14.88 5.55
N ILE A 3 1.24 14.02 4.55
CA ILE A 3 2.29 13.04 4.25
C ILE A 3 3.40 13.83 3.53
N LEU A 4 4.45 14.20 4.26
CA LEU A 4 5.62 14.90 3.71
C LEU A 4 6.86 14.04 3.89
N GLY A 5 7.63 13.86 2.81
CA GLY A 5 8.94 13.20 2.86
C GLY A 5 8.89 11.68 2.99
N VAL A 6 7.75 11.03 2.73
CA VAL A 6 7.69 9.56 2.67
C VAL A 6 8.33 9.09 1.37
N LYS A 7 9.27 8.14 1.47
CA LYS A 7 10.00 7.54 0.34
C LYS A 7 9.79 6.04 0.21
N VAL A 8 8.91 5.46 1.03
CA VAL A 8 8.63 4.03 1.05
C VAL A 8 7.24 3.75 0.51
N PRO A 9 7.02 2.61 -0.15
CA PRO A 9 5.69 2.14 -0.51
C PRO A 9 4.69 2.19 0.64
N ILE A 10 3.46 2.64 0.37
CA ILE A 10 2.37 2.68 1.36
C ILE A 10 1.14 1.92 0.85
N ALA A 11 0.53 1.11 1.73
CA ALA A 11 -0.83 0.60 1.56
C ALA A 11 -1.77 1.25 2.58
N ILE A 12 -2.91 1.76 2.13
CA ILE A 12 -4.00 2.27 2.97
C ILE A 12 -5.27 1.49 2.63
N LEU A 13 -5.79 0.76 3.60
CA LEU A 13 -7.07 0.09 3.51
C LEU A 13 -8.04 0.90 4.36
N GLY A 14 -9.14 1.37 3.77
CA GLY A 14 -10.16 2.22 4.40
C GLY A 14 -11.53 1.54 4.44
N ALA A 15 -12.38 1.84 5.42
CA ALA A 15 -13.75 1.33 5.51
C ALA A 15 -14.75 2.39 5.05
N GLU A 16 -15.81 1.97 4.35
CA GLU A 16 -16.88 2.88 3.90
C GLU A 16 -17.59 3.59 5.05
N PHE A 17 -17.84 2.88 6.16
CA PHE A 17 -18.58 3.41 7.31
C PHE A 17 -17.68 3.77 8.50
N ASP A 18 -16.41 4.08 8.25
CA ASP A 18 -15.49 4.51 9.29
C ASP A 18 -15.71 5.99 9.65
N GLU A 19 -16.13 6.26 10.88
CA GLU A 19 -16.31 7.65 11.35
C GLU A 19 -15.02 8.29 11.88
N PHE A 20 -14.00 7.49 12.23
CA PHE A 20 -12.73 7.98 12.76
C PHE A 20 -11.75 8.32 11.64
N SER A 21 -11.75 7.49 10.59
CA SER A 21 -10.98 7.68 9.37
C SER A 21 -11.90 7.60 8.15
N PRO A 22 -12.74 8.63 7.91
CA PRO A 22 -13.76 8.58 6.87
C PRO A 22 -13.17 8.47 5.47
N PRO A 23 -13.94 7.96 4.49
CA PRO A 23 -13.50 7.82 3.10
C PRO A 23 -12.90 9.09 2.49
N GLU A 24 -13.41 10.26 2.87
CA GLU A 24 -12.89 11.56 2.44
C GLU A 24 -11.45 11.77 2.90
N LEU A 25 -11.13 11.42 4.14
CA LEU A 25 -9.78 11.49 4.68
C LEU A 25 -8.84 10.49 3.99
N VAL A 26 -9.32 9.28 3.70
CA VAL A 26 -8.55 8.27 2.96
C VAL A 26 -8.20 8.77 1.56
N LYS A 27 -9.14 9.45 0.88
CA LYS A 27 -8.91 10.08 -0.43
C LYS A 27 -7.92 11.24 -0.34
N GLU A 28 -7.94 12.03 0.72
CA GLU A 28 -6.93 13.06 0.96
C GLU A 28 -5.52 12.46 1.11
N PHE A 29 -5.39 11.32 1.80
CA PHE A 29 -4.11 10.61 1.90
C PHE A 29 -3.64 10.10 0.55
N GLU A 30 -4.54 9.50 -0.25
CA GLU A 30 -4.21 9.06 -1.61
C GLU A 30 -3.74 10.22 -2.49
N ALA A 31 -4.46 11.35 -2.47
CA ALA A 31 -4.07 12.55 -3.20
C ALA A 31 -2.67 13.05 -2.79
N ALA A 32 -2.34 13.00 -1.50
CA ALA A 32 -1.01 13.35 -1.02
C ALA A 32 0.07 12.36 -1.50
N LEU A 33 -0.21 11.06 -1.54
CA LEU A 33 0.71 10.04 -2.05
C LEU A 33 0.97 10.21 -3.55
N VAL A 34 -0.09 10.49 -4.33
CA VAL A 34 0.01 10.81 -5.77
C VAL A 34 0.87 12.06 -5.99
N ALA A 35 0.62 13.13 -5.24
CA ALA A 35 1.37 14.39 -5.38
C ALA A 35 2.86 14.25 -5.04
N ASN A 36 3.23 13.27 -4.22
CA ASN A 36 4.62 12.98 -3.85
C ASN A 36 5.24 11.82 -4.64
N GLU A 37 4.56 11.32 -5.68
CA GLU A 37 5.02 10.19 -6.52
C GLU A 37 5.41 8.94 -5.72
N VAL A 38 4.73 8.71 -4.59
CA VAL A 38 4.97 7.53 -3.74
C VAL A 38 4.24 6.34 -4.35
N TYR A 39 4.91 5.20 -4.53
CA TYR A 39 4.20 3.96 -4.92
C TYR A 39 3.20 3.58 -3.82
N HIS A 40 1.92 3.43 -4.18
CA HIS A 40 0.86 3.22 -3.21
C HIS A 40 -0.21 2.23 -3.67
N PHE A 41 -0.94 1.70 -2.69
CA PHE A 41 -2.19 0.98 -2.85
C PHE A 41 -3.21 1.57 -1.89
N VAL A 42 -4.30 2.13 -2.41
CA VAL A 42 -5.40 2.63 -1.58
C VAL A 42 -6.69 1.95 -2.02
N LYS A 43 -7.46 1.46 -1.05
CA LYS A 43 -8.76 0.82 -1.30
C LYS A 43 -9.72 1.09 -0.16
N ILE A 44 -10.94 1.50 -0.51
CA ILE A 44 -12.06 1.64 0.42
C ILE A 44 -12.95 0.40 0.27
N TYR A 45 -13.20 -0.31 1.37
CA TYR A 45 -13.99 -1.53 1.40
C TYR A 45 -15.45 -1.19 1.75
N PRO A 46 -16.42 -1.63 0.93
CA PRO A 46 -17.82 -1.33 1.15
C PRO A 46 -18.43 -2.18 2.27
N GLY A 47 -19.46 -1.66 2.93
CA GLY A 47 -20.28 -2.42 3.86
C GLY A 47 -19.64 -2.69 5.24
N VAL A 48 -18.55 -2.02 5.56
CA VAL A 48 -17.76 -2.25 6.78
C VAL A 48 -17.42 -0.96 7.51
N GLY A 49 -17.28 -1.04 8.84
CA GLY A 49 -16.94 0.09 9.71
C GLY A 49 -15.52 0.00 10.27
N HIS A 50 -15.17 0.91 11.18
CA HIS A 50 -13.83 1.01 11.76
C HIS A 50 -13.32 -0.33 12.34
N GLY A 51 -12.07 -0.68 12.05
CA GLY A 51 -11.42 -1.88 12.57
C GLY A 51 -11.82 -3.20 11.89
N TRP A 52 -12.67 -3.19 10.86
CA TRP A 52 -13.16 -4.39 10.16
C TRP A 52 -12.07 -5.39 9.79
N ALA A 53 -10.89 -4.94 9.37
CA ALA A 53 -9.83 -5.85 8.89
C ALA A 53 -9.35 -6.85 9.96
N ILE A 54 -9.56 -6.55 11.24
CA ILE A 54 -9.10 -7.35 12.39
C ILE A 54 -10.16 -7.60 13.47
N ARG A 55 -11.26 -6.82 13.49
CA ARG A 55 -12.34 -6.87 14.50
C ARG A 55 -13.71 -7.05 13.88
N TYR A 56 -13.78 -7.67 12.70
CA TYR A 56 -15.05 -7.99 12.06
C TYR A 56 -15.90 -8.92 12.94
N ASN A 57 -17.21 -8.81 12.79
CA ASN A 57 -18.16 -9.77 13.35
C ASN A 57 -18.15 -11.08 12.54
N ASP A 58 -17.73 -12.18 13.15
CA ASP A 58 -17.71 -13.52 12.53
C ASP A 58 -19.10 -13.99 12.08
N ASP A 59 -20.18 -13.49 12.71
CA ASP A 59 -21.55 -13.81 12.34
C ASP A 59 -22.09 -12.94 11.18
N ASN A 60 -21.34 -11.92 10.72
CA ASN A 60 -21.70 -11.08 9.59
C ASN A 60 -20.93 -11.50 8.33
N PRO A 61 -21.57 -12.19 7.35
CA PRO A 61 -20.89 -12.67 6.16
C PRO A 61 -20.23 -11.56 5.32
N THR A 62 -20.79 -10.35 5.35
CA THR A 62 -20.23 -9.19 4.63
C THR A 62 -18.91 -8.76 5.24
N GLU A 63 -18.86 -8.62 6.56
CA GLU A 63 -17.63 -8.24 7.26
C GLU A 63 -16.58 -9.33 7.18
N VAL A 64 -16.95 -10.61 7.32
CA VAL A 64 -16.03 -11.75 7.14
C VAL A 64 -15.41 -11.74 5.75
N LYS A 65 -16.23 -11.57 4.70
CA LYS A 65 -15.73 -11.53 3.32
C LYS A 65 -14.79 -10.34 3.13
N SER A 66 -15.20 -9.16 3.56
CA SER A 66 -14.41 -7.93 3.39
C SER A 66 -13.11 -7.97 4.19
N ALA A 67 -13.09 -8.57 5.39
CA ALA A 67 -11.87 -8.71 6.18
C ALA A 67 -10.89 -9.69 5.52
N LYS A 68 -11.37 -10.82 4.99
CA LYS A 68 -10.54 -11.77 4.23
C LYS A 68 -9.96 -11.13 2.98
N GLU A 69 -10.76 -10.35 2.26
CA GLU A 69 -10.31 -9.59 1.09
C GLU A 69 -9.24 -8.56 1.49
N ALA A 70 -9.45 -7.80 2.56
CA ALA A 70 -8.48 -6.83 3.07
C ALA A 70 -7.15 -7.48 3.47
N GLN A 71 -7.20 -8.63 4.12
CA GLN A 71 -6.01 -9.38 4.51
C GLN A 71 -5.26 -9.93 3.29
N GLN A 72 -5.99 -10.47 2.30
CA GLN A 72 -5.41 -10.98 1.06
C GLN A 72 -4.76 -9.86 0.23
N ASP A 73 -5.45 -8.74 0.05
CA ASP A 73 -4.94 -7.57 -0.65
C ASP A 73 -3.65 -7.04 0.00
N LEU A 74 -3.58 -7.02 1.33
CA LEU A 74 -2.37 -6.60 2.05
C LEU A 74 -1.20 -7.57 1.81
N VAL A 75 -1.44 -8.88 1.85
CA VAL A 75 -0.41 -9.90 1.59
C VAL A 75 0.10 -9.83 0.15
N ASP A 76 -0.81 -9.69 -0.82
CA ASP A 76 -0.47 -9.59 -2.24
C ASP A 76 0.30 -8.30 -2.54
N TRP A 77 -0.15 -7.18 -1.98
CA TRP A 77 0.56 -5.91 -2.08
C TRP A 77 1.97 -6.01 -1.47
N PHE A 78 2.10 -6.58 -0.27
CA PHE A 78 3.40 -6.72 0.39
C PHE A 78 4.34 -7.61 -0.42
N GLY A 79 3.85 -8.76 -0.90
CA GLY A 79 4.63 -9.69 -1.71
C GLY A 79 5.10 -9.09 -3.03
N LYS A 80 4.24 -8.32 -3.71
CA LYS A 80 4.61 -7.59 -4.94
C LYS A 80 5.65 -6.51 -4.65
N THR A 81 5.38 -5.66 -3.67
CA THR A 81 6.26 -4.55 -3.28
C THR A 81 7.65 -5.03 -2.88
N PHE A 82 7.72 -6.11 -2.10
CA PHE A 82 9.01 -6.70 -1.70
C PHE A 82 9.79 -7.26 -2.89
N LYS A 83 9.11 -7.94 -3.83
CA LYS A 83 9.74 -8.43 -5.06
C LYS A 83 10.26 -7.27 -5.92
N ASP A 84 9.47 -6.22 -6.10
CA ASP A 84 9.87 -5.07 -6.92
C ASP A 84 11.07 -4.33 -6.30
N LEU A 85 11.09 -4.16 -4.98
CA LEU A 85 12.24 -3.57 -4.27
C LEU A 85 13.51 -4.43 -4.39
N THR A 86 13.39 -5.74 -4.23
CA THR A 86 14.56 -6.65 -4.37
C THR A 86 15.06 -6.70 -5.82
N LEU A 87 14.18 -6.64 -6.82
CA LEU A 87 14.56 -6.54 -8.22
C LEU A 87 15.28 -5.21 -8.52
N LEU A 88 14.81 -4.10 -7.95
CA LEU A 88 15.48 -2.80 -8.06
C LEU A 88 16.87 -2.79 -7.44
N GLU A 89 17.02 -3.35 -6.23
CA GLU A 89 18.33 -3.49 -5.58
C GLU A 89 19.27 -4.37 -6.40
N ASN A 90 18.80 -5.54 -6.83
CA ASN A 90 19.59 -6.45 -7.66
C ASN A 90 20.00 -5.81 -9.00
N CYS A 91 19.09 -5.05 -9.63
CA CYS A 91 19.38 -4.28 -10.84
C CYS A 91 20.42 -3.18 -10.59
N TYR A 92 20.28 -2.44 -9.49
CA TYR A 92 21.27 -1.42 -9.11
C TYR A 92 22.65 -2.06 -8.95
N TYR A 93 22.77 -3.11 -8.13
CA TYR A 93 24.06 -3.77 -7.87
C TYR A 93 24.65 -4.48 -9.10
N SER A 94 23.84 -4.98 -10.04
CA SER A 94 24.34 -5.57 -11.28
C SER A 94 24.89 -4.53 -12.28
N HIS A 95 24.42 -3.29 -12.18
CA HIS A 95 24.86 -2.17 -13.02
C HIS A 95 25.90 -1.25 -12.37
N VAL A 96 26.39 -1.57 -11.17
CA VAL A 96 27.53 -0.85 -10.56
C VAL A 96 28.76 -1.76 -10.54
N ASN A 97 29.88 -1.30 -11.10
CA ASN A 97 31.12 -2.08 -11.04
C ASN A 97 31.77 -2.03 -9.63
N SER A 98 32.82 -2.82 -9.41
CA SER A 98 33.60 -2.89 -8.15
C SER A 98 34.23 -1.57 -7.69
N ARG A 99 34.12 -0.49 -8.49
CA ARG A 99 34.58 0.86 -8.20
C ARG A 99 33.43 1.88 -8.04
N GLY A 100 32.18 1.42 -7.95
CA GLY A 100 31.02 2.29 -7.71
C GLY A 100 30.51 3.05 -8.95
N LYS A 101 30.99 2.74 -10.16
CA LYS A 101 30.56 3.44 -11.39
C LYS A 101 29.38 2.71 -12.05
N SER A 102 28.29 3.44 -12.29
CA SER A 102 27.13 2.98 -13.08
C SER A 102 27.55 2.62 -14.51
N VAL A 103 27.14 1.45 -14.98
CA VAL A 103 27.47 0.87 -16.30
C VAL A 103 26.22 0.80 -17.22
N GLY A 104 25.06 1.29 -16.76
CA GLY A 104 23.83 1.31 -17.54
C GLY A 104 22.65 1.89 -16.77
N LYS A 105 21.58 2.24 -17.48
CA LYS A 105 20.29 2.62 -16.87
C LYS A 105 19.48 1.36 -16.59
N CYS A 106 18.99 1.21 -15.36
CA CYS A 106 17.98 0.22 -15.01
C CYS A 106 16.64 0.67 -15.63
N SER A 107 15.99 -0.19 -16.40
CA SER A 107 14.64 0.02 -16.93
C SER A 107 13.69 -0.97 -16.28
N LEU A 108 12.79 -0.47 -15.44
CA LEU A 108 11.50 -1.10 -15.15
C LEU A 108 10.43 -0.41 -15.99
#